data_AF-A0ABD1BYZ9-F1
#
_entry.id   AF-A0ABD1BYZ9-F1
#
_cell.length_a   1.000
_cell.length_b   1.000
_cell.length_c   1.000
_cell.angle_alpha   90.00
_cell.angle_beta   90.00
_cell.angle_gamma   90.00
#
_symmetry.space_group_name_H-M   'P 1'
#
loop_
_entity.id
_entity.type
_entity.pdbx_description
1 polymer ?
#
loop_
_entity_poly.entity_id
_entity_poly.type
_entity_poly.pdbx_seq_one_letter_code
_entity_poly.pdbx_strand_id
1 'polypeptide(L)'
;MYTSEVHSALQKSKKKKKKSVLQQETESSKNKGTGVKERREQKHDIGHFPDGPMEPATLVSEVRTESYNLSSSYEWIICNLNNDSMYTEVYNLLKEHFSNTEGGKCDYSQKYLTWALHPPGHFRDWHIGVRDKKSRRLVGFISGVPARIRVCDKVVKMAEIKLLCLERSLKKQKLARFLINELTGRVHLKDMVSGLYLR
;
A
#
# COMPACT_ATOMS: atom_id res chain seq x y z
N MET A 1 27.27 27.06 31.74
CA MET A 1 26.71 28.19 30.97
C MET A 1 26.69 27.84 29.48
N TYR A 2 25.92 26.83 29.07
CA TYR A 2 25.92 26.36 27.67
C TYR A 2 24.57 25.74 27.25
N THR A 3 23.47 26.28 27.77
CA THR A 3 22.11 25.76 27.47
C THR A 3 21.05 26.86 27.23
N SER A 4 21.40 28.15 27.29
CA SER A 4 20.45 29.25 27.03
C SER A 4 20.52 29.82 25.60
N GLU A 5 21.67 29.75 24.93
CA GLU A 5 21.87 30.39 23.62
C GLU A 5 21.30 29.57 22.45
N VAL A 6 21.30 28.24 22.55
CA VAL A 6 20.81 27.34 21.50
C VAL A 6 19.27 27.40 21.36
N HIS A 7 18.56 27.61 22.47
CA HIS A 7 17.10 27.70 22.47
C HIS A 7 16.58 29.02 21.85
N SER A 8 17.36 30.11 21.97
CA SER A 8 17.06 31.41 21.35
C SER A 8 17.22 31.38 19.82
N ALA A 9 18.18 30.62 19.30
CA ALA A 9 18.43 30.47 17.86
C ALA A 9 17.31 29.69 17.14
N LEU A 10 16.78 28.62 17.75
CA LEU A 10 15.67 27.84 17.17
C LEU A 10 14.34 28.60 17.13
N GLN A 11 14.06 29.47 18.11
CA GLN A 11 12.86 30.30 18.14
C GLN A 11 12.90 31.39 17.05
N LYS A 12 14.06 31.99 16.80
CA LYS A 12 14.25 32.99 15.73
C LYS A 12 14.07 32.39 14.33
N SER A 13 14.55 31.17 14.10
CA SER A 13 14.40 30.45 12.82
C SER A 13 12.93 30.11 12.51
N LYS A 14 12.15 29.67 13.51
CA LYS A 14 10.71 29.38 13.34
C LYS A 14 9.87 30.64 13.07
N LYS A 15 10.21 31.78 13.68
CA LYS A 15 9.53 33.08 13.43
C LYS A 15 9.81 33.62 12.02
N LYS A 16 11.02 33.44 11.49
CA LYS A 16 11.38 33.88 10.13
C LYS A 16 10.65 33.06 9.06
N LYS A 17 10.50 31.74 9.26
CA LYS A 17 9.77 30.84 8.36
C LYS A 17 8.25 31.09 8.36
N LYS A 18 7.67 31.46 9.51
CA LYS A 18 6.23 31.79 9.59
C LYS A 18 5.89 33.14 8.92
N LYS A 19 6.82 34.10 8.92
CA LYS A 19 6.64 35.40 8.24
C LYS A 19 6.68 35.29 6.71
N SER A 20 7.50 34.39 6.15
CA SER A 20 7.56 34.20 4.68
C SER A 20 6.31 33.51 4.12
N VAL A 21 5.72 32.57 4.88
CA VAL A 21 4.49 31.87 4.47
C VAL A 21 3.29 32.81 4.49
N LEU A 22 3.20 33.69 5.50
CA LEU A 22 2.06 34.61 5.63
C LEU A 22 2.11 35.77 4.60
N GLN A 23 3.29 36.15 4.12
CA GLN A 23 3.42 37.14 3.02
C GLN A 23 3.08 36.52 1.65
N GLN A 24 3.30 35.22 1.45
CA GLN A 24 2.90 34.53 0.22
C GLN A 24 1.38 34.30 0.12
N GLU A 25 0.66 34.18 1.24
CA GLU A 25 -0.80 34.00 1.23
C GLU A 25 -1.58 35.30 0.97
N THR A 26 -0.98 36.47 1.21
CA THR A 26 -1.65 37.78 1.01
C THR A 26 -1.61 38.31 -0.43
N GLU A 27 -0.76 37.77 -1.31
CA GLU A 27 -0.66 38.23 -2.71
C GLU A 27 -1.50 37.39 -3.69
N SER A 28 -1.98 36.20 -3.30
CA SER A 28 -2.77 35.32 -4.18
C SER A 28 -4.27 35.64 -4.24
N SER A 29 -4.74 36.64 -3.51
CA SER A 29 -6.18 36.99 -3.43
C SER A 29 -6.49 38.34 -4.07
N LYS A 30 -6.05 38.58 -5.31
CA LYS A 30 -6.55 39.66 -6.19
C LYS A 30 -6.42 39.26 -7.68
N ASN A 31 -7.30 38.38 -8.15
CA ASN A 31 -7.86 38.45 -9.51
C ASN A 31 -8.97 37.41 -9.70
N LYS A 32 -10.24 37.84 -9.52
CA LYS A 32 -11.40 37.12 -10.07
C LYS A 32 -11.69 37.73 -11.43
N GLY A 33 -11.39 36.99 -12.49
CA GLY A 33 -11.76 37.30 -13.87
C GLY A 33 -12.14 36.00 -14.57
N THR A 34 -13.37 35.95 -15.07
CA THR A 34 -13.98 34.85 -15.81
C THR A 34 -13.19 34.51 -17.08
N GLY A 35 -12.72 33.27 -17.18
CA GLY A 35 -12.06 32.74 -18.39
C GLY A 35 -11.80 31.24 -18.23
N VAL A 36 -12.19 30.45 -19.23
CA VAL A 36 -12.00 29.00 -19.31
C VAL A 36 -10.52 28.67 -19.02
N LYS A 37 -10.25 27.97 -17.90
CA LYS A 37 -8.90 27.54 -17.53
C LYS A 37 -8.52 26.29 -18.31
N GLU A 38 -7.86 26.49 -19.44
CA GLU A 38 -7.05 25.46 -20.08
C GLU A 38 -5.96 24.99 -19.11
N ARG A 39 -5.99 23.70 -18.77
CA ARG A 39 -5.10 23.09 -17.76
C ARG A 39 -3.70 22.99 -18.35
N ARG A 40 -2.88 24.02 -18.16
CA ARG A 40 -1.45 23.98 -18.49
C ARG A 40 -0.77 22.86 -17.69
N GLU A 41 -0.39 21.79 -18.36
CA GLU A 41 0.53 20.78 -17.81
C GLU A 41 1.87 21.46 -17.53
N GLN A 42 2.20 21.64 -16.25
CA GLN A 42 3.55 22.00 -15.85
C GLN A 42 4.43 20.77 -16.07
N LYS A 43 5.13 20.71 -17.20
CA LYS A 43 6.25 19.79 -17.38
C LYS A 43 7.35 20.21 -16.40
N HIS A 44 7.45 19.51 -15.29
CA HIS A 44 8.66 19.53 -14.49
C HIS A 44 9.76 18.86 -15.31
N ASP A 45 10.88 19.55 -15.50
CA ASP A 45 12.10 18.96 -16.05
C ASP A 45 12.63 17.99 -15.00
N ILE A 46 12.22 16.72 -15.10
CA ILE A 46 12.68 15.66 -14.22
C ILE A 46 14.07 15.27 -14.76
N GLY A 47 15.13 15.81 -14.14
CA GLY A 47 16.50 15.43 -14.46
C GLY A 47 16.68 13.90 -14.49
N HIS A 48 17.65 13.42 -15.25
CA HIS A 48 17.92 11.98 -15.36
C HIS A 48 18.40 11.42 -14.01
N PHE A 49 17.54 10.65 -13.34
CA PHE A 49 17.89 9.90 -12.13
C PHE A 49 18.31 8.47 -12.52
N PRO A 50 19.33 7.90 -11.87
CA PRO A 50 19.74 6.53 -12.14
C PRO A 50 18.66 5.54 -11.67
N ASP A 51 18.38 4.52 -12.48
CA ASP A 51 17.44 3.45 -12.14
C ASP A 51 17.96 2.58 -10.99
N GLY A 52 17.12 2.41 -9.97
CA GLY A 52 17.42 1.52 -8.84
C GLY A 52 16.35 1.52 -7.74
N PRO A 53 16.51 0.66 -6.72
CA PRO A 53 15.66 0.68 -5.53
C PRO A 53 15.68 2.05 -4.85
N MET A 54 14.51 2.51 -4.39
CA MET A 54 14.42 3.77 -3.61
C MET A 54 15.00 3.61 -2.21
N GLU A 55 14.91 2.41 -1.65
CA GLU A 55 15.48 2.06 -0.35
C GLU A 55 16.64 1.08 -0.57
N PRO A 56 17.77 1.22 0.17
CA PRO A 56 18.85 0.24 0.10
C PRO A 56 18.35 -1.14 0.53
N ALA A 57 19.03 -2.20 0.10
CA ALA A 57 18.71 -3.56 0.51
C ALA A 57 18.87 -3.70 2.03
N THR A 58 17.75 -3.73 2.74
CA THR A 58 17.72 -3.98 4.18
C THR A 58 18.06 -5.44 4.44
N LEU A 59 18.97 -5.70 5.39
CA LEU A 59 19.27 -7.08 5.80
C LEU A 59 17.98 -7.75 6.30
N VAL A 60 17.73 -8.99 5.90
CA VAL A 60 16.54 -9.76 6.34
C VAL A 60 16.43 -9.81 7.87
N SER A 61 17.57 -9.76 8.59
CA SER A 61 17.64 -9.68 10.06
C SER A 61 17.08 -8.39 10.67
N GLU A 62 17.02 -7.30 9.90
CA GLU A 62 16.47 -6.01 10.31
C GLU A 62 14.98 -5.88 9.94
N VAL A 63 14.46 -6.83 9.16
CA VAL A 63 13.05 -6.88 8.78
C VAL A 63 12.24 -7.34 9.99
N ARG A 64 11.32 -6.47 10.42
CA ARG A 64 10.38 -6.74 11.51
C ARG A 64 9.68 -8.09 11.31
N THR A 65 9.85 -9.00 12.26
CA THR A 65 9.26 -10.34 12.22
C THR A 65 7.83 -10.36 12.80
N GLU A 66 7.49 -9.43 13.70
CA GLU A 66 6.17 -9.37 14.33
C GLU A 66 5.13 -8.71 13.42
N SER A 67 3.95 -9.31 13.27
CA SER A 67 2.85 -8.74 12.49
C SER A 67 2.43 -7.34 12.99
N TYR A 68 1.87 -6.54 12.10
CA TYR A 68 1.40 -5.19 12.46
C TYR A 68 0.27 -5.27 13.50
N ASN A 69 0.28 -4.36 14.47
CA ASN A 69 -0.72 -4.36 15.54
C ASN A 69 -2.06 -3.89 14.98
N LEU A 70 -2.98 -4.85 14.81
CA LEU A 70 -4.37 -4.59 14.46
C LEU A 70 -5.13 -4.07 15.68
N SER A 71 -6.27 -3.41 15.47
CA SER A 71 -7.21 -3.15 16.57
C SER A 71 -7.54 -4.48 17.28
N SER A 72 -7.78 -4.44 18.59
CA SER A 72 -8.05 -5.62 19.40
C SER A 72 -9.21 -6.49 18.86
N SER A 73 -10.11 -5.90 18.08
CA SER A 73 -11.24 -6.56 17.40
C SER A 73 -10.86 -7.44 16.21
N TYR A 74 -9.65 -7.31 15.65
CA TYR A 74 -9.22 -8.01 14.45
C TYR A 74 -8.03 -8.94 14.71
N GLU A 75 -7.89 -9.96 13.86
CA GLU A 75 -6.75 -10.87 13.85
C GLU A 75 -6.27 -11.15 12.43
N TRP A 76 -4.97 -11.41 12.31
CA TRP A 76 -4.36 -11.87 11.07
C TRP A 76 -4.66 -13.36 10.85
N ILE A 77 -4.88 -13.73 9.60
CA ILE A 77 -5.00 -15.13 9.19
C ILE A 77 -4.23 -15.35 7.89
N ILE A 78 -3.63 -16.54 7.74
CA ILE A 78 -3.07 -16.98 6.46
C ILE A 78 -4.12 -17.78 5.73
N CYS A 79 -4.52 -17.27 4.57
CA CYS A 79 -5.56 -17.84 3.75
C CYS A 79 -4.95 -18.96 2.90
N ASN A 80 -4.95 -20.19 3.44
CA ASN A 80 -4.55 -21.36 2.68
C ASN A 80 -5.62 -21.72 1.63
N LEU A 81 -5.45 -21.25 0.40
CA LEU A 81 -6.41 -21.45 -0.68
C LEU A 81 -6.49 -22.89 -1.22
N ASN A 82 -5.63 -23.80 -0.73
CA ASN A 82 -5.78 -25.24 -0.96
C ASN A 82 -6.85 -25.87 -0.05
N ASN A 83 -7.36 -25.13 0.95
CA ASN A 83 -8.48 -25.55 1.78
C ASN A 83 -9.77 -24.97 1.18
N ASP A 84 -10.72 -25.85 0.83
CA ASP A 84 -11.98 -25.45 0.19
C ASP A 84 -12.79 -24.45 1.03
N SER A 85 -12.82 -24.61 2.35
CA SER A 85 -13.53 -23.67 3.23
C SER A 85 -12.90 -22.28 3.20
N MET A 86 -11.57 -22.19 3.28
CA MET A 86 -10.87 -20.90 3.20
C MET A 86 -11.00 -20.26 1.82
N TYR A 87 -10.96 -21.08 0.76
CA TYR A 87 -11.20 -20.64 -0.60
C TYR A 87 -12.60 -20.03 -0.74
N THR A 88 -13.64 -20.71 -0.24
CA THR A 88 -15.02 -20.21 -0.25
C THR A 88 -15.15 -18.88 0.49
N GLU A 89 -14.49 -18.72 1.65
CA GLU A 89 -14.49 -17.45 2.38
C GLU A 89 -13.88 -16.30 1.56
N VAL A 90 -12.71 -16.53 0.92
CA VAL A 90 -12.04 -15.52 0.09
C VAL A 90 -12.86 -15.21 -1.17
N TYR A 91 -13.40 -16.23 -1.84
CA TYR A 91 -14.26 -16.06 -3.01
C TYR A 91 -15.51 -15.23 -2.67
N ASN A 92 -16.18 -15.53 -1.54
CA ASN A 92 -17.35 -14.77 -1.10
C ASN A 92 -17.00 -13.30 -0.79
N LEU A 93 -15.89 -13.05 -0.11
CA LEU A 93 -15.40 -11.68 0.15
C LEU A 93 -15.17 -10.91 -1.16
N LEU A 94 -14.52 -11.53 -2.14
CA LEU A 94 -14.25 -10.92 -3.45
C LEU A 94 -15.56 -10.65 -4.20
N LYS A 95 -16.45 -11.64 -4.25
CA LYS A 95 -17.75 -11.55 -4.92
C LYS A 95 -18.61 -10.40 -4.38
N GLU A 96 -18.60 -10.21 -3.05
CA GLU A 96 -19.41 -9.18 -2.39
C GLU A 96 -18.78 -7.78 -2.43
N HIS A 97 -17.44 -7.67 -2.35
CA HIS A 97 -16.80 -6.38 -2.04
C HIS A 97 -15.77 -5.87 -3.06
N PHE A 98 -15.29 -6.72 -3.97
CA PHE A 98 -14.26 -6.35 -4.95
C PHE A 98 -14.84 -5.52 -6.11
N SER A 99 -16.11 -5.75 -6.48
CA SER A 99 -16.74 -5.01 -7.56
C SER A 99 -16.94 -3.53 -7.22
N ASN A 100 -16.48 -2.67 -8.12
CA ASN A 100 -16.59 -1.21 -8.01
C ASN A 100 -17.86 -0.65 -8.67
N THR A 101 -18.62 -1.46 -9.41
CA THR A 101 -19.86 -1.06 -10.08
C THR A 101 -21.05 -1.77 -9.45
N GLU A 102 -22.19 -1.08 -9.36
CA GLU A 102 -23.43 -1.60 -8.75
C GLU A 102 -24.07 -2.78 -9.52
N GLY A 103 -23.42 -3.32 -10.54
CA GLY A 103 -23.89 -4.50 -11.29
C GLY A 103 -22.80 -5.49 -11.73
N GLY A 104 -21.51 -5.19 -11.58
CA GLY A 104 -20.43 -6.06 -12.05
C GLY A 104 -20.03 -7.08 -10.99
N LYS A 105 -20.73 -8.21 -10.84
CA LYS A 105 -20.26 -9.29 -9.94
C LYS A 105 -18.93 -9.83 -10.46
N CYS A 106 -17.86 -9.70 -9.68
CA CYS A 106 -16.60 -10.37 -9.98
C CYS A 106 -16.74 -11.86 -9.65
N ASP A 107 -17.24 -12.63 -10.62
CA ASP A 107 -17.39 -14.07 -10.49
C ASP A 107 -16.13 -14.78 -11.01
N TYR A 108 -15.08 -14.73 -10.21
CA TYR A 108 -13.86 -15.47 -10.53
C TYR A 108 -14.08 -16.95 -10.28
N SER A 109 -13.92 -17.79 -11.31
CA SER A 109 -14.01 -19.23 -11.10
C SER A 109 -12.93 -19.73 -10.12
N GLN A 110 -13.29 -20.75 -9.33
CA GLN A 110 -12.47 -21.94 -9.07
C GLN A 110 -10.99 -21.84 -9.46
N LYS A 111 -10.83 -22.34 -10.69
CA LYS A 111 -9.61 -22.54 -11.42
C LYS A 111 -8.89 -21.22 -11.73
N TYR A 112 -9.62 -20.14 -12.00
CA TYR A 112 -9.01 -18.84 -12.28
C TYR A 112 -8.29 -18.28 -11.06
N LEU A 113 -8.95 -18.26 -9.89
CA LEU A 113 -8.30 -17.78 -8.66
C LEU A 113 -7.09 -18.64 -8.30
N THR A 114 -7.20 -19.97 -8.43
CA THR A 114 -6.07 -20.85 -8.19
C THR A 114 -4.91 -20.56 -9.14
N TRP A 115 -5.19 -20.45 -10.45
CA TRP A 115 -4.19 -20.12 -11.47
C TRP A 115 -3.51 -18.76 -11.20
N ALA A 116 -4.28 -17.73 -10.85
CA ALA A 116 -3.76 -16.39 -10.63
C ALA A 116 -2.92 -16.27 -9.35
N LEU A 117 -3.29 -17.02 -8.30
CA LEU A 117 -2.70 -16.88 -6.95
C LEU A 117 -1.66 -17.95 -6.61
N HIS A 118 -1.55 -19.03 -7.40
CA HIS A 118 -0.58 -20.11 -7.23
C HIS A 118 0.31 -20.31 -8.46
N PRO A 119 1.01 -19.28 -8.96
CA PRO A 119 2.07 -19.54 -9.92
C PRO A 119 3.15 -20.44 -9.28
N PRO A 120 3.96 -21.13 -10.11
CA PRO A 120 5.12 -21.87 -9.63
C PRO A 120 6.02 -20.98 -8.75
N GLY A 121 6.37 -21.47 -7.56
CA GLY A 121 7.18 -20.71 -6.60
C GLY A 121 6.42 -19.66 -5.77
N HIS A 122 5.07 -19.66 -5.78
CA HIS A 122 4.29 -18.79 -4.90
C HIS A 122 4.59 -19.02 -3.42
N PHE A 123 4.30 -18.01 -2.60
CA PHE A 123 4.43 -18.06 -1.15
C PHE A 123 3.03 -18.08 -0.53
N ARG A 124 2.69 -19.16 0.19
CA ARG A 124 1.39 -19.31 0.88
C ARG A 124 1.19 -18.22 1.94
N ASP A 125 2.30 -17.82 2.55
CA ASP A 125 2.45 -16.76 3.53
C ASP A 125 2.13 -15.37 2.96
N TRP A 126 2.01 -15.21 1.64
CA TRP A 126 1.59 -13.96 0.98
C TRP A 126 0.09 -13.89 0.69
N HIS A 127 -0.68 -14.92 1.07
CA HIS A 127 -2.15 -14.89 1.07
C HIS A 127 -2.64 -14.52 2.47
N ILE A 128 -2.88 -13.24 2.70
CA ILE A 128 -3.08 -12.68 4.04
C ILE A 128 -4.51 -12.18 4.16
N GLY A 129 -5.20 -12.62 5.21
CA GLY A 129 -6.53 -12.19 5.56
C GLY A 129 -6.57 -11.43 6.88
N VAL A 130 -7.62 -10.65 7.06
CA VAL A 130 -8.02 -10.10 8.35
C VAL A 130 -9.39 -10.66 8.71
N ARG A 131 -9.50 -11.20 9.92
CA ARG A 131 -10.75 -11.73 10.48
C ARG A 131 -11.22 -10.85 11.62
N ASP A 132 -12.52 -10.57 11.66
CA ASP A 132 -13.16 -9.96 12.82
C ASP A 132 -13.32 -11.02 13.91
N LYS A 133 -12.79 -10.78 15.11
CA LYS A 133 -12.76 -11.78 16.19
C LYS A 133 -14.15 -12.13 16.71
N LYS A 134 -15.08 -11.16 16.70
CA LYS A 134 -16.43 -11.33 17.26
C LYS A 134 -17.32 -12.15 16.34
N SER A 135 -17.37 -11.78 15.06
CA SER A 135 -18.18 -12.45 14.04
C SER A 135 -17.49 -13.64 13.39
N ARG A 136 -16.16 -13.77 13.59
CA ARG A 136 -15.30 -14.75 12.92
C ARG A 136 -15.31 -14.63 11.39
N ARG A 137 -15.83 -13.54 10.82
CA ARG A 137 -15.88 -13.34 9.36
C ARG A 137 -14.57 -12.80 8.81
N LEU A 138 -14.18 -13.26 7.62
CA LEU A 138 -13.13 -12.63 6.83
C LEU A 138 -13.62 -11.27 6.33
N VAL A 139 -12.90 -10.20 6.68
CA VAL A 139 -13.28 -8.81 6.36
C VAL A 139 -12.27 -8.11 5.45
N GLY A 140 -11.12 -8.75 5.20
CA GLY A 140 -10.09 -8.24 4.33
C GLY A 140 -9.19 -9.35 3.82
N PHE A 141 -8.68 -9.17 2.61
CA PHE A 141 -7.77 -10.10 1.95
C PHE A 141 -6.79 -9.34 1.06
N ILE A 142 -5.52 -9.72 1.11
CA ILE A 142 -4.49 -9.29 0.18
C ILE A 142 -3.67 -10.51 -0.27
N SER A 143 -3.28 -10.53 -1.53
CA SER A 143 -2.43 -11.58 -2.09
C SER A 143 -1.29 -11.01 -2.92
N GLY A 144 -0.09 -11.56 -2.73
CA GLY A 144 1.05 -11.32 -3.61
C GLY A 144 1.52 -12.61 -4.31
N VAL A 145 2.20 -12.47 -5.44
CA VAL A 145 2.98 -13.55 -6.07
C VAL A 145 4.36 -13.04 -6.48
N PRO A 146 5.40 -13.88 -6.49
CA PRO A 146 6.72 -13.46 -6.95
C PRO A 146 6.73 -13.30 -8.47
N ALA A 147 7.41 -12.26 -8.95
CA ALA A 147 7.60 -11.99 -10.37
C ALA A 147 9.04 -11.56 -10.67
N ARG A 148 9.52 -11.87 -11.88
CA ARG A 148 10.77 -11.34 -12.43
C ARG A 148 10.40 -10.33 -13.50
N ILE A 149 10.61 -9.06 -13.23
CA ILE A 149 10.18 -7.97 -14.09
C ILE A 149 11.40 -7.27 -14.65
N ARG A 150 11.40 -7.01 -15.95
CA ARG A 150 12.43 -6.21 -16.60
C ARG A 150 12.08 -4.74 -16.46
N VAL A 151 12.93 -3.99 -15.75
CA VAL A 151 12.87 -2.54 -15.62
C VAL A 151 14.09 -2.00 -16.35
N CYS A 152 13.87 -1.36 -17.50
CA CYS A 152 14.92 -0.96 -18.42
C CYS A 152 15.82 -2.16 -18.77
N ASP A 153 17.11 -2.10 -18.45
CA ASP A 153 18.07 -3.18 -18.76
C ASP A 153 18.28 -4.17 -17.60
N LYS A 154 17.57 -4.01 -16.48
CA LYS A 154 17.72 -4.84 -15.28
C LYS A 154 16.52 -5.76 -15.09
N VAL A 155 16.75 -7.03 -14.81
CA VAL A 155 15.71 -7.96 -14.37
C VAL A 155 15.68 -7.99 -12.85
N VAL A 156 14.59 -7.54 -12.26
CA VAL A 156 14.41 -7.42 -10.81
C VAL A 156 13.40 -8.45 -10.34
N LYS A 157 13.73 -9.18 -9.27
CA LYS A 157 12.77 -10.04 -8.56
C LYS A 157 11.98 -9.18 -7.59
N MET A 158 10.65 -9.21 -7.70
CA MET A 158 9.75 -8.38 -6.89
C MET A 158 8.44 -9.10 -6.61
N ALA A 159 7.66 -8.57 -5.66
CA ALA A 159 6.31 -9.06 -5.39
C ALA A 159 5.27 -8.35 -6.27
N GLU A 160 4.45 -9.10 -6.99
CA GLU A 160 3.28 -8.58 -7.68
C GLU A 160 2.05 -8.72 -6.79
N ILE A 161 1.41 -7.62 -6.42
CA ILE A 161 0.15 -7.62 -5.66
C ILE A 161 -0.98 -7.96 -6.64
N LYS A 162 -1.60 -9.13 -6.44
CA LYS A 162 -2.65 -9.64 -7.33
C LYS A 162 -4.04 -9.17 -6.94
N LEU A 163 -4.36 -9.19 -5.65
CA LEU A 163 -5.68 -8.84 -5.14
C LEU A 163 -5.53 -8.09 -3.82
N LEU A 164 -6.31 -7.04 -3.66
CA LEU A 164 -6.56 -6.35 -2.39
C LEU A 164 -8.05 -6.09 -2.31
N CYS A 165 -8.71 -6.74 -1.36
CA CYS A 165 -10.14 -6.60 -1.14
C CYS A 165 -10.41 -6.35 0.34
N LEU A 166 -11.31 -5.40 0.60
CA LEU A 166 -11.81 -5.09 1.93
C LEU A 166 -13.31 -5.03 1.88
N GLU A 167 -13.95 -5.44 2.97
CA GLU A 167 -15.36 -5.17 3.19
C GLU A 167 -15.65 -3.68 2.95
N ARG A 168 -16.72 -3.38 2.20
CA ARG A 168 -17.04 -2.01 1.75
C ARG A 168 -17.16 -1.02 2.92
N SER A 169 -17.70 -1.48 4.06
CA SER A 169 -17.85 -0.72 5.30
C SER A 169 -16.51 -0.28 5.91
N LEU A 170 -15.44 -1.05 5.67
CA LEU A 170 -14.10 -0.86 6.24
C LEU A 170 -13.12 -0.14 5.29
N LYS A 171 -13.52 0.19 4.06
CA LYS A 171 -12.66 0.89 3.07
C LYS A 171 -12.15 2.26 3.55
N LYS A 172 -12.90 2.93 4.43
CA LYS A 172 -12.49 4.23 5.02
C LYS A 172 -11.53 4.09 6.20
N GLN A 173 -11.33 2.87 6.71
CA GLN A 173 -10.39 2.61 7.80
C GLN A 173 -8.97 2.43 7.25
N LYS A 174 -7.96 2.57 8.13
CA LYS A 174 -6.55 2.34 7.78
C LYS A 174 -6.21 0.86 7.51
N LEU A 175 -7.21 -0.02 7.36
CA LEU A 175 -7.05 -1.46 7.23
C LEU A 175 -6.32 -1.86 5.94
N ALA A 176 -6.57 -1.16 4.83
CA ALA A 176 -5.84 -1.39 3.58
C ALA A 176 -4.34 -1.19 3.76
N ARG A 177 -3.96 -0.12 4.48
CA ARG A 177 -2.56 0.19 4.77
C ARG A 177 -1.92 -0.89 5.66
N PHE A 178 -2.65 -1.42 6.64
CA PHE A 178 -2.15 -2.53 7.45
C PHE A 178 -1.93 -3.80 6.63
N LEU A 179 -2.86 -4.17 5.75
CA LEU A 179 -2.72 -5.32 4.85
C LEU A 179 -1.50 -5.17 3.92
N ILE A 180 -1.35 -4.00 3.30
CA ILE A 180 -0.21 -3.69 2.43
C ILE A 180 1.09 -3.81 3.23
N ASN A 181 1.16 -3.19 4.41
CA ASN A 181 2.35 -3.23 5.26
C ASN A 181 2.70 -4.66 5.71
N GLU A 182 1.70 -5.46 6.09
CA GLU A 182 1.90 -6.86 6.48
C GLU A 182 2.43 -7.70 5.31
N LEU A 183 1.87 -7.51 4.10
CA LEU A 183 2.40 -8.16 2.90
C LEU A 183 3.83 -7.70 2.61
N THR A 184 4.10 -6.39 2.65
CA THR A 184 5.45 -5.84 2.45
C THR A 184 6.46 -6.43 3.43
N GLY A 185 6.13 -6.55 4.71
CA GLY A 185 6.99 -7.19 5.71
C GLY A 185 7.36 -8.63 5.32
N ARG A 186 6.37 -9.41 4.86
CA ARG A 186 6.60 -10.80 4.41
C ARG A 186 7.34 -10.91 3.09
N VAL A 187 7.22 -9.90 2.23
CA VAL A 187 7.98 -9.79 0.98
C VAL A 187 9.45 -9.52 1.30
N HIS A 188 9.73 -8.61 2.24
CA HIS A 188 11.08 -8.32 2.71
C HIS A 188 11.76 -9.54 3.34
N LEU A 189 11.01 -10.39 4.06
CA LEU A 189 11.53 -11.67 4.59
C LEU A 189 11.99 -12.66 3.50
N LYS A 190 11.60 -12.45 2.24
CA LYS A 190 12.02 -13.26 1.08
C LYS A 190 13.08 -12.55 0.22
N ASP A 191 13.76 -11.56 0.78
CA ASP A 191 14.82 -10.77 0.14
C ASP A 191 14.35 -10.03 -1.13
N MET A 192 13.12 -9.51 -1.06
CA MET A 192 12.55 -8.64 -2.09
C MET A 192 12.15 -7.32 -1.45
N VAL A 193 12.62 -6.21 -2.03
CA VAL A 193 12.39 -4.84 -1.51
C VAL A 193 11.51 -3.99 -2.43
N SER A 194 11.00 -4.59 -3.49
CA SER A 194 10.17 -3.92 -4.48
C SER A 194 8.91 -4.72 -4.73
N GLY A 195 7.86 -4.02 -5.16
CA GLY A 195 6.62 -4.63 -5.59
C GLY A 195 5.96 -3.87 -6.72
N LEU A 196 5.17 -4.59 -7.50
CA LEU A 196 4.31 -4.08 -8.55
C LEU A 196 2.86 -4.22 -8.12
N TYR A 197 2.06 -3.17 -8.31
CA TYR A 197 0.61 -3.27 -8.27
C TYR A 197 0.05 -2.69 -9.57
N LEU A 198 -1.02 -3.30 -10.07
CA LEU A 198 -1.77 -2.79 -11.21
C LEU A 198 -3.04 -2.12 -10.69
N ARG A 199 -3.42 -1.02 -11.32
CA ARG A 199 -4.62 -0.25 -10.97
C ARG A 199 -5.82 -0.68 -11.80
#